data_AF-A0A9E3B0M8-F1
#
_entry.id   AF-A0A9E3B0M8-F1
#
_cell.length_a   1.000
_cell.length_b   1.000
_cell.length_c   1.000
_cell.angle_alpha   90.00
_cell.angle_beta   90.00
_cell.angle_gamma   90.00
#
_symmetry.space_group_name_H-M   'P 1'
#
loop_
_entity.id
_entity.type
_entity.pdbx_description
1 polymer ?
#
loop_
_entity_poly.entity_id
_entity_poly.type
_entity_poly.pdbx_seq_one_letter_code
_entity_poly.pdbx_strand_id
1 'polypeptide(L)'
;SNPMQGLSFSSALLVGLIEEGCKILALVLLARRRNHTSEMDGLLLGGAVGMGFAALESTGYAFTTFLLSNSHAAGASIATTVIRGLVAPFGHGIWTALLGAILFRASGQRHFRITLSVILTYLFVSLLHACWDGLPYTVYFVIPPGIPISAVTVVLAVIGVVSLFIVYRQAIRRQIQQLGAANLL
;
A
#
# COMPACT_ATOMS: atom_id res chain seq x y z
N SER A 1 5.70 15.84 -25.35
CA SER A 1 4.80 15.12 -24.42
C SER A 1 4.54 16.03 -23.23
N ASN A 2 3.28 16.25 -22.87
CA ASN A 2 2.91 17.18 -21.79
C ASN A 2 3.30 16.56 -20.43
N PRO A 3 4.14 17.20 -19.61
CA PRO A 3 4.55 16.69 -18.29
C PRO A 3 3.41 16.73 -17.23
N MET A 4 2.23 17.22 -17.61
CA MET A 4 1.05 17.37 -16.75
C MET A 4 -0.04 16.30 -17.01
N GLN A 5 0.13 15.44 -18.01
CA GLN A 5 -0.78 14.31 -18.23
C GLN A 5 -0.20 13.11 -17.50
N GLY A 6 -0.89 12.64 -16.45
CA GLY A 6 -0.56 11.38 -15.79
C GLY A 6 -0.43 10.23 -16.79
N LEU A 7 0.21 9.12 -16.37
CA LEU A 7 0.25 7.90 -17.16
C LEU A 7 -1.16 7.56 -17.66
N SER A 8 -1.28 7.07 -18.89
CA SER A 8 -2.57 6.53 -19.37
C SER A 8 -3.09 5.54 -18.34
N PHE A 9 -4.40 5.55 -18.05
CA PHE A 9 -4.98 4.70 -17.01
C PHE A 9 -4.61 3.22 -17.19
N SER A 10 -4.46 2.75 -18.44
CA SER A 10 -3.97 1.39 -18.75
C SER A 10 -2.52 1.15 -18.30
N SER A 11 -1.65 2.15 -18.46
CA SER A 11 -0.26 2.10 -18.01
C SER A 11 -0.17 2.17 -16.48
N ALA A 12 -0.96 3.03 -15.84
CA ALA A 12 -1.04 3.11 -14.38
C ALA A 12 -1.55 1.79 -13.77
N LEU A 13 -2.52 1.14 -14.42
CA LEU A 13 -3.03 -0.16 -13.99
C LEU A 13 -1.99 -1.28 -14.14
N LEU A 14 -1.22 -1.28 -15.23
CA LEU A 14 -0.13 -2.23 -15.41
C LEU A 14 0.97 -2.04 -14.36
N VAL A 15 1.36 -0.78 -14.08
CA VAL A 15 2.34 -0.45 -13.04
C VAL A 15 1.83 -0.93 -11.67
N GLY A 16 0.60 -0.59 -11.30
CA GLY A 16 -0.01 -0.99 -10.04
C GLY A 16 -0.05 -2.52 -9.88
N LEU A 17 -0.44 -3.27 -10.91
CA LEU A 17 -0.39 -4.74 -10.89
C LEU A 17 1.02 -5.26 -10.66
N ILE A 18 1.99 -4.78 -11.44
CA ILE A 18 3.38 -5.26 -11.33
C ILE A 18 3.94 -4.95 -9.93
N GLU A 19 3.73 -3.74 -9.43
CA GLU A 19 4.30 -3.32 -8.16
C GLU A 19 3.66 -4.04 -6.96
N GLU A 20 2.34 -4.16 -6.93
CA GLU A 20 1.67 -4.95 -5.88
C GLU A 20 2.05 -6.44 -5.98
N GLY A 21 2.33 -6.94 -7.19
CA GLY A 21 2.88 -8.28 -7.42
C GLY A 21 4.28 -8.45 -6.81
N CYS A 22 5.15 -7.46 -6.98
CA CYS A 22 6.47 -7.44 -6.36
C CYS A 22 6.39 -7.35 -4.83
N LYS A 23 5.47 -6.54 -4.29
CA LYS A 23 5.25 -6.41 -2.83
C LYS A 23 4.80 -7.72 -2.21
N ILE A 24 3.80 -8.38 -2.80
CA ILE A 24 3.31 -9.66 -2.26
C ILE A 24 4.36 -10.77 -2.36
N LEU A 25 5.19 -10.76 -3.42
CA LEU A 25 6.33 -11.68 -3.54
C LEU A 25 7.37 -11.41 -2.45
N ALA A 26 7.75 -10.15 -2.24
CA ALA A 26 8.68 -9.76 -1.18
C ALA A 26 8.15 -10.16 0.21
N LEU A 27 6.86 -9.96 0.45
CA LEU A 27 6.19 -10.40 1.67
C LEU A 27 6.32 -11.91 1.87
N VAL A 28 5.98 -12.72 0.87
CA VAL A 28 6.09 -14.18 0.93
C VAL A 28 7.53 -14.63 1.19
N LEU A 29 8.51 -14.01 0.52
CA LEU A 29 9.92 -14.34 0.70
C LEU A 29 10.41 -14.03 2.13
N LEU A 30 10.01 -12.91 2.69
CA LEU A 30 10.34 -12.53 4.06
C LEU A 30 9.63 -13.43 5.09
N ALA A 31 8.37 -13.78 4.80
CA ALA A 31 7.54 -14.63 5.64
C ALA A 31 8.05 -16.08 5.71
N ARG A 32 8.66 -16.61 4.65
CA ARG A 32 9.27 -17.96 4.63
C ARG A 32 10.33 -18.16 5.72
N ARG A 33 10.92 -17.09 6.24
CA ARG A 33 11.93 -17.13 7.32
C ARG A 33 11.33 -17.01 8.72
N ARG A 34 10.00 -16.96 8.85
CA ARG A 34 9.27 -16.78 10.12
C ARG A 34 8.41 -18.01 10.42
N ASN A 35 8.39 -18.44 11.68
CA ASN A 35 7.57 -19.57 12.13
C ASN A 35 6.13 -19.17 12.54
N HIS A 36 5.83 -17.88 12.57
CA HIS A 36 4.51 -17.35 12.90
C HIS A 36 3.83 -16.81 11.64
N THR A 37 2.66 -17.36 11.33
CA THR A 37 1.86 -17.00 10.13
C THR A 37 0.44 -16.61 10.53
N SER A 38 0.28 -15.86 11.62
CA SER A 38 -1.05 -15.35 11.99
C SER A 38 -1.50 -14.25 11.03
N GLU A 39 -2.81 -14.00 10.97
CA GLU A 39 -3.38 -12.90 10.20
C GLU A 39 -2.77 -11.55 10.60
N MET A 40 -2.44 -11.37 11.88
CA MET A 40 -1.77 -10.18 12.40
C MET A 40 -0.33 -10.05 11.91
N ASP A 41 0.41 -11.17 11.83
CA ASP A 41 1.77 -11.16 11.28
C ASP A 41 1.75 -10.75 9.80
N GLY A 42 0.76 -11.23 9.04
CA GLY A 42 0.55 -10.81 7.66
C GLY A 42 0.24 -9.32 7.53
N LEU A 43 -0.56 -8.77 8.45
CA LEU A 43 -0.88 -7.34 8.50
C LEU A 43 0.36 -6.49 8.78
N LEU A 44 1.12 -6.84 9.83
CA LEU A 44 2.31 -6.09 10.25
C LEU A 44 3.44 -6.19 9.21
N LEU A 45 3.70 -7.41 8.73
CA LEU A 45 4.76 -7.66 7.74
C LEU A 45 4.40 -7.05 6.39
N GLY A 46 3.13 -7.17 5.97
CA GLY A 46 2.62 -6.51 4.78
C GLY A 46 2.76 -5.00 4.86
N GLY A 47 2.40 -4.40 6.01
CA GLY A 47 2.60 -2.97 6.24
C GLY A 47 4.06 -2.53 6.12
N ALA A 48 4.97 -3.29 6.72
CA ALA A 48 6.41 -3.02 6.62
C ALA A 48 6.93 -3.08 5.16
N VAL A 49 6.50 -4.09 4.39
CA VAL A 49 6.86 -4.21 2.97
C VAL A 49 6.30 -3.03 2.17
N GLY A 50 5.02 -2.68 2.36
CA GLY A 50 4.39 -1.56 1.67
C GLY A 50 5.06 -0.22 1.97
N MET A 51 5.46 0.02 3.23
CA MET A 51 6.23 1.20 3.62
C MET A 51 7.63 1.24 3.00
N GLY A 52 8.32 0.11 2.91
CA GLY A 52 9.63 0.02 2.25
C GLY A 52 9.56 0.37 0.76
N PHE A 53 8.55 -0.14 0.06
CA PHE A 53 8.30 0.20 -1.35
C PHE A 53 7.95 1.69 -1.53
N ALA A 54 7.08 2.24 -0.68
CA ALA A 54 6.75 3.67 -0.70
C ALA A 54 7.99 4.57 -0.54
N ALA A 55 8.92 4.17 0.34
CA ALA A 55 10.19 4.89 0.52
C ALA A 55 11.08 4.82 -0.73
N LEU A 56 11.18 3.63 -1.35
CA LEU A 56 11.94 3.45 -2.60
C LEU A 56 11.34 4.24 -3.75
N GLU A 57 10.02 4.20 -3.91
CA GLU A 57 9.27 4.94 -4.93
C GLU A 57 9.51 6.45 -4.79
N SER A 58 9.33 6.99 -3.58
CA SER A 58 9.54 8.41 -3.29
C SER A 58 10.99 8.83 -3.57
N THR A 59 11.96 8.00 -3.18
CA THR A 59 13.39 8.26 -3.44
C THR A 59 13.70 8.20 -4.94
N GLY A 60 13.11 7.25 -5.68
CA GLY A 60 13.26 7.11 -7.13
C GLY A 60 12.71 8.32 -7.89
N TYR A 61 11.57 8.86 -7.48
CA TYR A 61 11.02 10.11 -8.04
C TYR A 61 11.92 11.31 -7.76
N ALA A 62 12.41 11.46 -6.53
CA ALA A 62 13.34 12.52 -6.17
C ALA A 62 14.64 12.45 -6.99
N PHE A 63 15.21 11.25 -7.13
CA PHE A 63 16.41 11.01 -7.91
C PHE A 63 16.22 11.30 -9.40
N THR A 64 15.13 10.82 -10.00
CA THR A 64 14.79 11.08 -11.40
C THR A 64 14.60 12.57 -11.65
N THR A 65 13.91 13.27 -10.73
CA THR A 65 13.72 14.72 -10.84
C THR A 65 15.04 15.48 -10.70
N PHE A 66 15.93 15.03 -9.80
CA PHE A 66 17.27 15.60 -9.66
C PHE A 66 18.08 15.48 -10.95
N LEU A 67 18.09 14.31 -11.59
CA LEU A 67 18.81 14.10 -12.85
C LEU A 67 18.25 14.94 -14.01
N LEU A 68 16.94 15.12 -14.09
CA LEU A 68 16.29 15.82 -15.20
C LEU A 68 16.23 17.35 -15.05
N SER A 69 16.35 17.88 -13.83
CA SER A 69 16.06 19.30 -13.55
C SER A 69 17.28 20.24 -13.59
N ASN A 70 18.46 19.76 -14.03
CA ASN A 70 19.70 20.56 -14.09
C ASN A 70 19.89 21.46 -12.84
N SER A 71 19.67 20.90 -11.65
CA SER A 71 19.83 21.52 -10.32
C SER A 71 18.85 22.63 -9.87
N HIS A 72 18.02 23.20 -10.76
CA HIS A 72 17.16 24.35 -10.39
C HIS A 72 15.76 23.99 -9.84
N ALA A 73 15.26 22.76 -10.07
CA ALA A 73 13.94 22.34 -9.55
C ALA A 73 13.99 21.47 -8.28
N ALA A 74 15.20 21.27 -7.72
CA ALA A 74 15.42 20.38 -6.58
C ALA A 74 14.56 20.73 -5.35
N GLY A 75 14.31 22.02 -5.07
CA GLY A 75 13.54 22.45 -3.90
C GLY A 75 12.06 22.06 -3.95
N ALA A 76 11.39 22.26 -5.10
CA ALA A 76 9.98 21.90 -5.28
C ALA A 76 9.78 20.37 -5.35
N SER A 77 10.77 19.63 -5.87
CA SER A 77 10.76 18.16 -5.87
C SER A 77 10.98 17.57 -4.48
N ILE A 78 11.76 18.21 -3.60
CA ILE A 78 11.97 17.75 -2.23
C ILE A 78 10.69 17.90 -1.40
N ALA A 79 10.02 19.06 -1.46
CA ALA A 79 8.78 19.28 -0.70
C ALA A 79 7.67 18.29 -1.09
N THR A 80 7.49 18.05 -2.40
CA THR A 80 6.54 17.05 -2.91
C THR A 80 6.93 15.62 -2.54
N THR A 81 8.23 15.29 -2.57
CA THR A 81 8.74 13.99 -2.11
C THR A 81 8.50 13.77 -0.62
N VAL A 82 8.72 14.79 0.22
CA VAL A 82 8.48 14.69 1.67
C VAL A 82 6.98 14.50 1.95
N ILE A 83 6.11 15.27 1.31
CA ILE A 83 4.66 15.11 1.46
C ILE A 83 4.21 13.73 0.97
N ARG A 84 4.69 13.27 -0.20
CA ARG A 84 4.42 11.91 -0.69
C ARG A 84 4.93 10.86 0.28
N GLY A 85 6.15 11.00 0.80
CA GLY A 85 6.73 10.08 1.78
C GLY A 85 5.97 10.01 3.10
N LEU A 86 5.34 11.11 3.53
CA LEU A 86 4.49 11.14 4.72
C LEU A 86 3.11 10.53 4.48
N VAL A 87 2.55 10.67 3.28
CA VAL A 87 1.20 10.19 2.95
C VAL A 87 1.20 8.75 2.43
N ALA A 88 2.27 8.31 1.77
CA ALA A 88 2.40 6.99 1.18
C ALA A 88 2.24 5.81 2.17
N PRO A 89 2.65 5.89 3.45
CA PRO A 89 2.34 4.86 4.45
C PRO A 89 0.84 4.61 4.63
N PHE A 90 0.00 5.64 4.45
CA PHE A 90 -1.46 5.53 4.51
C PHE A 90 -2.09 5.02 3.20
N GLY A 91 -1.30 4.91 2.12
CA GLY A 91 -1.67 4.23 0.89
C GLY A 91 -1.03 2.84 0.83
N HIS A 92 0.14 2.74 0.19
CA HIS A 92 0.84 1.48 -0.07
C HIS A 92 1.09 0.64 1.18
N GLY A 93 1.40 1.26 2.31
CA GLY A 93 1.57 0.55 3.59
C GLY A 93 0.28 -0.17 3.99
N ILE A 94 -0.84 0.55 4.00
CA ILE A 94 -2.15 0.01 4.34
C ILE A 94 -2.63 -1.04 3.32
N TRP A 95 -2.47 -0.79 2.03
CA TRP A 95 -2.91 -1.73 0.99
C TRP A 95 -2.14 -3.04 1.02
N THR A 96 -0.81 -2.97 1.21
CA THR A 96 0.03 -4.16 1.34
C THR A 96 -0.26 -4.90 2.66
N ALA A 97 -0.52 -4.18 3.76
CA ALA A 97 -0.96 -4.76 5.02
C ALA A 97 -2.29 -5.53 4.86
N LEU A 98 -3.25 -4.96 4.12
CA LEU A 98 -4.51 -5.60 3.81
C LEU A 98 -4.27 -6.91 3.04
N LEU A 99 -3.53 -6.85 1.93
CA LEU A 99 -3.23 -8.04 1.12
C LEU A 99 -2.48 -9.11 1.93
N GLY A 100 -1.52 -8.70 2.76
CA GLY A 100 -0.77 -9.58 3.64
C GLY A 100 -1.64 -10.28 4.68
N ALA A 101 -2.55 -9.55 5.33
CA ALA A 101 -3.50 -10.12 6.29
C ALA A 101 -4.38 -11.20 5.64
N ILE A 102 -4.96 -10.89 4.46
CA ILE A 102 -5.83 -11.84 3.74
C ILE A 102 -5.05 -13.06 3.26
N LEU A 103 -3.82 -12.88 2.77
CA LEU A 103 -2.94 -13.97 2.36
C LEU A 103 -2.64 -14.90 3.55
N PHE A 104 -2.21 -14.36 4.68
CA PHE A 104 -1.85 -15.15 5.85
C PHE A 104 -3.07 -15.84 6.45
N ARG A 105 -4.22 -15.18 6.45
CA ARG A 105 -5.50 -15.78 6.85
C ARG A 105 -5.91 -16.98 6.01
N ALA A 106 -5.62 -16.93 4.71
CA ALA A 106 -5.90 -18.04 3.79
C ALA A 106 -4.84 -19.15 3.87
N SER A 107 -3.68 -18.86 4.44
CA SER A 107 -2.48 -19.70 4.42
C SER A 107 -2.25 -20.41 5.75
N GLY A 108 -1.59 -21.56 5.71
CA GLY A 108 -1.14 -22.26 6.91
C GLY A 108 0.34 -21.97 7.23
N GLN A 109 0.82 -22.44 8.38
CA GLN A 109 2.20 -22.23 8.86
C GLN A 109 3.31 -22.57 7.85
N ARG A 110 3.04 -23.50 6.93
CA ARG A 110 4.04 -24.00 5.96
C ARG A 110 3.69 -23.76 4.50
N HIS A 111 2.46 -23.37 4.18
CA HIS A 111 1.99 -23.28 2.79
C HIS A 111 1.10 -22.07 2.57
N PHE A 112 1.57 -21.17 1.71
CA PHE A 112 0.78 -20.06 1.20
C PHE A 112 -0.28 -20.56 0.22
N ARG A 113 -1.52 -20.12 0.40
CA ARG A 113 -2.65 -20.49 -0.46
C ARG A 113 -3.22 -19.25 -1.13
N ILE A 114 -3.28 -19.28 -2.46
CA ILE A 114 -3.94 -18.24 -3.24
C ILE A 114 -5.41 -18.63 -3.38
N THR A 115 -6.25 -18.04 -2.55
CA THR A 115 -7.71 -18.20 -2.62
C THR A 115 -8.34 -17.07 -3.44
N LEU A 116 -9.61 -17.23 -3.81
CA LEU A 116 -10.36 -16.17 -4.48
C LEU A 116 -10.33 -14.85 -3.70
N SER A 117 -10.40 -14.90 -2.36
CA SER A 117 -10.27 -13.70 -1.54
C SER A 117 -8.92 -13.00 -1.70
N VAL A 118 -7.82 -13.75 -1.79
CA VAL A 118 -6.48 -13.18 -2.02
C VAL A 118 -6.40 -12.52 -3.39
N ILE A 119 -6.93 -13.16 -4.43
CA ILE A 119 -6.96 -12.62 -5.80
C ILE A 119 -7.79 -11.33 -5.85
N LEU A 120 -8.99 -11.33 -5.26
CA LEU A 120 -9.84 -10.14 -5.22
C LEU A 120 -9.19 -9.01 -4.44
N THR A 121 -8.56 -9.29 -3.30
CA THR A 121 -7.81 -8.27 -2.54
C THR A 121 -6.64 -7.74 -3.36
N TYR A 122 -5.89 -8.59 -4.05
CA TYR A 122 -4.78 -8.19 -4.92
C TYR A 122 -5.24 -7.26 -6.05
N LEU A 123 -6.30 -7.61 -6.76
CA LEU A 123 -6.86 -6.78 -7.83
C LEU A 123 -7.40 -5.45 -7.28
N PHE A 124 -8.03 -5.48 -6.12
CA PHE A 124 -8.52 -4.28 -5.44
C PHE A 124 -7.39 -3.32 -5.08
N VAL A 125 -6.32 -3.80 -4.44
CA VAL A 125 -5.18 -2.94 -4.07
C VAL A 125 -4.41 -2.44 -5.30
N SER A 126 -4.30 -3.26 -6.34
CA SER A 126 -3.69 -2.86 -7.61
C SER A 126 -4.49 -1.76 -8.30
N LEU A 127 -5.83 -1.80 -8.21
CA LEU A 127 -6.69 -0.74 -8.73
C LEU A 127 -6.56 0.55 -7.91
N LEU A 128 -6.50 0.47 -6.58
CA LEU A 128 -6.26 1.64 -5.74
C LEU A 128 -4.92 2.30 -6.06
N HIS A 129 -3.89 1.48 -6.30
CA HIS A 129 -2.58 1.94 -6.76
C HIS A 129 -2.66 2.59 -8.15
N ALA A 130 -3.33 1.95 -9.10
CA ALA A 130 -3.54 2.54 -10.43
C ALA A 130 -4.24 3.90 -10.35
N CYS A 131 -5.21 4.04 -9.45
CA CYS A 131 -5.88 5.31 -9.19
C CYS A 131 -4.95 6.34 -8.53
N TRP A 132 -4.00 5.90 -7.70
CA TRP A 132 -2.99 6.77 -7.09
C TRP A 132 -2.04 7.38 -8.12
N ASP A 133 -1.61 6.58 -9.11
CA ASP A 133 -0.67 7.01 -10.16
C ASP A 133 -1.34 7.66 -11.38
N GLY A 134 -2.51 7.16 -11.75
CA GLY A 134 -3.16 7.47 -13.03
C GLY A 134 -4.21 8.57 -12.97
N LEU A 135 -4.75 8.90 -11.79
CA LEU A 135 -5.76 9.95 -11.70
C LEU A 135 -5.11 11.33 -11.65
N PRO A 136 -5.53 12.27 -12.51
CA PRO A 136 -5.05 13.64 -12.42
C PRO A 136 -5.52 14.27 -11.10
N TYR A 137 -4.58 14.84 -10.35
CA TYR A 137 -4.88 15.61 -9.15
C TYR A 137 -5.48 16.96 -9.55
N THR A 138 -6.81 17.01 -9.71
CA THR A 138 -7.53 18.18 -10.23
C THR A 138 -8.13 19.06 -9.12
N VAL A 139 -8.41 18.49 -7.95
CA VAL A 139 -9.01 19.18 -6.80
C VAL A 139 -8.06 19.06 -5.60
N TYR A 140 -7.70 20.19 -5.00
CA TYR A 140 -6.80 20.26 -3.84
C TYR A 140 -7.46 20.96 -2.66
N PHE A 141 -7.15 20.46 -1.46
CA PHE A 141 -7.41 21.10 -0.19
C PHE A 141 -6.10 21.61 0.37
N VAL A 142 -6.10 22.78 1.01
CA VAL A 142 -4.92 23.31 1.70
C VAL A 142 -5.11 23.07 3.20
N ILE A 143 -4.29 22.18 3.76
CA ILE A 143 -4.30 21.92 5.20
C ILE A 143 -3.26 22.83 5.88
N PRO A 144 -3.57 23.47 7.03
CA PRO A 144 -2.58 24.23 7.79
C PRO A 144 -1.32 23.38 8.05
N PRO A 145 -0.09 23.89 7.82
CA PRO A 145 0.28 25.29 7.59
C PRO A 145 0.39 25.74 6.11
N GLY A 146 -0.23 25.03 5.16
CA GLY A 146 -0.19 25.39 3.73
C GLY A 146 0.08 24.23 2.77
N ILE A 147 -0.18 22.99 3.20
CA ILE A 147 0.15 21.77 2.44
C ILE A 147 -1.03 21.46 1.50
N PRO A 148 -0.85 21.50 0.17
CA PRO A 148 -1.88 21.09 -0.77
C PRO A 148 -1.99 19.55 -0.77
N ILE A 149 -3.18 19.02 -0.50
CA ILE A 149 -3.51 17.59 -0.59
C ILE A 149 -4.63 17.41 -1.59
N SER A 150 -4.45 16.49 -2.54
CA SER A 150 -5.50 16.22 -3.53
C SER A 150 -6.70 15.50 -2.91
N ALA A 151 -7.90 15.77 -3.42
CA ALA A 151 -9.11 15.05 -3.00
C ALA A 151 -9.02 13.55 -3.26
N VAL A 152 -8.37 13.15 -4.36
CA VAL A 152 -8.14 11.74 -4.72
C VAL A 152 -7.30 11.04 -3.65
N THR A 153 -6.21 11.67 -3.20
CA THR A 153 -5.35 11.16 -2.14
C THR A 153 -6.15 10.91 -0.85
N VAL A 154 -7.01 11.85 -0.47
CA VAL A 154 -7.86 11.72 0.73
C VAL A 154 -8.83 10.54 0.58
N VAL A 155 -9.52 10.43 -0.57
CA VAL A 155 -10.48 9.34 -0.81
C VAL A 155 -9.80 7.97 -0.78
N LEU A 156 -8.66 7.82 -1.44
CA LEU A 156 -7.90 6.57 -1.46
C LEU A 156 -7.39 6.19 -0.06
N ALA A 157 -6.91 7.17 0.71
CA ALA A 157 -6.49 6.96 2.10
C ALA A 157 -7.67 6.52 2.98
N VAL A 158 -8.84 7.17 2.86
CA VAL A 158 -10.04 6.78 3.61
C VAL A 158 -10.49 5.35 3.26
N ILE A 159 -10.54 5.00 1.98
CA ILE A 159 -10.87 3.63 1.54
C ILE A 159 -9.87 2.62 2.13
N GLY A 160 -8.58 2.94 2.10
CA GLY A 160 -7.53 2.09 2.69
C GLY A 160 -7.73 1.91 4.19
N VAL A 161 -7.86 3.01 4.95
CA VAL A 161 -8.02 2.99 6.41
C VAL A 161 -9.28 2.23 6.82
N VAL A 162 -10.43 2.47 6.16
CA VAL A 162 -11.68 1.77 6.45
C VAL A 162 -11.53 0.27 6.19
N SER A 163 -10.94 -0.10 5.04
CA SER A 163 -10.71 -1.51 4.69
C SER A 163 -9.81 -2.21 5.71
N LEU A 164 -8.71 -1.56 6.11
CA LEU A 164 -7.79 -2.06 7.13
C LEU A 164 -8.49 -2.19 8.48
N PHE A 165 -9.26 -1.20 8.89
CA PHE A 165 -9.99 -1.22 10.15
C PHE A 165 -10.99 -2.38 10.22
N ILE A 166 -11.70 -2.64 9.12
CA ILE A 166 -12.60 -3.80 9.01
C ILE A 166 -11.83 -5.10 9.18
N VAL A 167 -10.72 -5.28 8.46
CA VAL A 167 -9.92 -6.52 8.53
C VAL A 167 -9.23 -6.68 9.87
N TYR A 168 -8.68 -5.62 10.44
CA TYR A 168 -8.09 -5.61 11.78
C TYR A 168 -9.11 -6.03 12.84
N ARG A 169 -10.34 -5.47 12.79
CA ARG A 169 -11.42 -5.88 13.69
C ARG A 169 -11.83 -7.34 13.50
N GLN A 170 -11.85 -7.83 12.27
CA GLN A 170 -12.12 -9.25 11.99
C GLN A 170 -11.01 -10.15 12.57
N ALA A 171 -9.74 -9.76 12.42
CA ALA A 171 -8.59 -10.50 12.94
C ALA A 171 -8.65 -10.63 14.47
N ILE A 172 -8.91 -9.53 15.19
CA ILE A 172 -9.05 -9.54 16.66
C ILE A 172 -10.21 -10.44 17.09
N ARG A 173 -11.39 -10.32 16.44
CA ARG A 173 -12.55 -11.15 16.79
C ARG A 173 -12.25 -12.64 16.65
N ARG A 174 -11.53 -13.03 15.60
CA ARG A 174 -11.12 -14.43 15.36
C ARG A 174 -10.12 -14.92 16.40
N GLN A 175 -9.15 -14.10 16.78
CA GLN A 175 -8.21 -14.43 17.86
C GLN A 175 -8.93 -14.67 19.18
N ILE A 176 -9.87 -13.79 19.56
CA ILE A 176 -10.66 -13.95 20.79
C ILE A 176 -11.49 -15.24 20.76
N GLN A 177 -12.14 -15.54 19.62
CA GLN A 177 -12.93 -16.77 19.46
C GLN A 177 -12.06 -18.03 19.59
N GLN A 178 -10.85 -18.02 19.01
CA GLN A 178 -9.90 -19.14 19.10
C GLN A 178 -9.41 -19.37 20.54
N LEU A 179 -9.08 -18.29 21.26
CA LEU A 179 -8.68 -18.37 22.67
C LEU A 179 -9.81 -18.84 23.57
N GLY A 180 -11.05 -18.37 23.34
CA GLY A 180 -12.22 -18.81 24.08
C GLY A 180 -12.55 -20.29 23.85
N ALA A 181 -12.43 -20.78 22.61
CA ALA A 181 -12.62 -22.20 22.30
C ALA A 181 -11.54 -23.09 22.91
N ALA A 182 -10.28 -22.62 22.97
CA ALA A 182 -9.18 -23.37 23.58
C ALA A 182 -9.29 -23.48 25.11
N ASN A 183 -9.92 -22.51 25.79
CA ASN A 183 -10.15 -22.55 27.23
C ASN A 183 -11.33 -23.45 27.66
N LEU A 184 -12.13 -23.95 26.72
CA LEU A 184 -13.27 -24.84 26.97
C LEU A 184 -12.93 -26.32 26.73
N LEU A 185 -11.68 -26.63 26.36
CA LEU A 185 -11.12 -27.97 26.14
C LEU A 185 -10.08 -28.29 27.22
#